data_AF-A0A1Y2I0K5-F1
#
_entry.id   AF-A0A1Y2I0K5-F1
#
_cell.length_a   1.000
_cell.length_b   1.000
_cell.length_c   1.000
_cell.angle_alpha   90.00
_cell.angle_beta   90.00
_cell.angle_gamma   90.00
#
_symmetry.space_group_name_H-M   'P 1'
#
loop_
_entity.id
_entity.type
_entity.pdbx_description
1 polymer ?
#
loop_
_entity_poly.entity_id
_entity_poly.type
_entity_poly.pdbx_seq_one_letter_code
_entity_poly.pdbx_strand_id
1 'polypeptide(L)'
;MTPQTTAAQRSTLPRLLLVSVDWKYPTKEQHILFTTTSSDYGKIVPTAKDLPKQRFTVTKKFSEHLSKSGPYRNCSLNTKQ
;
A
#
# COMPACT_ATOMS: atom_id res chain seq x y z
N MET A 1 -30.08 -9.38 -14.96
CA MET A 1 -29.21 -9.17 -13.78
C MET A 1 -28.06 -8.28 -14.20
N THR A 2 -28.09 -7.01 -13.83
CA THR A 2 -27.08 -6.01 -14.20
C THR A 2 -25.83 -6.21 -13.36
N PRO A 3 -24.62 -6.31 -13.96
CA PRO A 3 -23.40 -6.30 -13.17
C PRO A 3 -23.27 -4.91 -12.52
N GLN A 4 -23.20 -4.87 -11.19
CA GLN A 4 -22.83 -3.66 -10.48
C GLN A 4 -21.37 -3.35 -10.83
N THR A 5 -21.16 -2.45 -11.79
CA THR A 5 -19.87 -1.79 -11.99
C THR A 5 -19.61 -0.95 -10.75
N THR A 6 -18.90 -1.53 -9.78
CA THR A 6 -18.46 -0.86 -8.56
C THR A 6 -17.68 0.38 -8.96
N ALA A 7 -18.32 1.53 -8.73
CA ALA A 7 -17.80 2.85 -8.98
C ALA A 7 -16.38 3.00 -8.40
N ALA A 8 -15.50 3.58 -9.22
CA ALA A 8 -14.13 3.91 -8.88
C ALA A 8 -14.05 4.47 -7.46
N GLN A 9 -13.39 3.74 -6.56
CA GLN A 9 -13.04 4.26 -5.24
C GLN A 9 -12.16 5.48 -5.45
N ARG A 10 -12.71 6.67 -5.23
CA ARG A 10 -11.97 7.94 -5.23
C ARG A 10 -10.89 7.80 -4.15
N SER A 11 -9.66 7.50 -4.59
CA SER A 11 -8.55 7.21 -3.70
C SER A 11 -7.97 8.50 -3.17
N THR A 12 -8.62 9.06 -2.14
CA THR A 12 -8.00 10.07 -1.27
C THR A 12 -6.70 9.49 -0.74
N LEU A 13 -5.59 10.23 -0.87
CA LEU A 13 -4.30 9.78 -0.36
C LEU A 13 -4.43 9.43 1.14
N PRO A 14 -3.90 8.29 1.60
CA PRO A 14 -3.89 7.97 3.01
C PRO A 14 -3.21 9.10 3.78
N ARG A 15 -3.69 9.38 5.00
CA ARG A 15 -3.19 10.46 5.88
C ARG A 15 -1.67 10.49 5.98
N LEU A 16 -1.02 9.32 5.98
CA LEU A 16 0.43 9.18 5.93
C LEU A 16 1.03 9.99 4.77
N LEU A 17 0.54 9.87 3.55
CA LEU A 17 1.05 10.59 2.38
C LEU A 17 0.64 12.07 2.32
N LEU A 18 -0.24 12.53 3.20
CA LEU A 18 -0.81 13.89 3.14
C LEU A 18 -0.14 14.86 4.13
N VAL A 19 0.50 14.35 5.18
CA VAL A 19 1.06 15.18 6.25
C VAL A 19 2.56 14.95 6.37
N SER A 20 3.34 15.79 5.67
CA SER A 20 4.81 15.81 5.72
C SER A 20 5.36 16.10 7.14
N VAL A 21 4.53 16.70 7.99
CA VAL A 21 4.91 17.19 9.33
C VAL A 21 5.01 16.05 10.37
N ASP A 22 4.28 14.95 10.18
CA ASP A 22 4.25 13.85 11.15
C ASP A 22 5.38 12.83 10.92
N TRP A 23 6.11 12.92 9.79
CA TRP A 23 7.17 11.97 9.47
C TRP A 23 8.46 12.41 10.14
N LYS A 24 8.86 11.66 11.17
CA LYS A 24 10.18 11.82 11.78
C LYS A 24 11.21 11.15 10.86
N TYR A 25 11.89 11.94 10.02
CA TYR A 25 13.01 11.45 9.22
C TYR A 25 14.29 11.46 10.07
N PRO A 26 14.83 10.30 10.45
CA PRO A 26 16.10 10.27 11.16
C PRO A 26 17.22 10.55 10.15
N THR A 27 17.73 11.78 10.12
CA THR A 27 18.95 12.08 9.39
C THR A 27 20.13 11.50 10.16
N LYS A 28 20.88 10.60 9.53
CA LYS A 28 22.13 10.09 10.10
C LYS A 28 23.19 11.20 10.00
N GLU A 29 23.64 11.69 11.15
CA GLU A 29 24.79 12.61 11.19
C GLU A 29 26.05 11.89 10.72
N GLN A 30 26.76 12.50 9.78
CA GLN A 30 28.00 11.98 9.23
C GLN A 30 29.06 13.05 9.23
N HIS A 31 30.29 12.62 9.46
CA HIS A 31 31.45 13.50 9.39
C HIS A 31 31.72 13.90 7.92
N ILE A 32 31.95 15.19 7.68
CA ILE A 32 32.07 15.78 6.33
C ILE A 32 33.18 15.11 5.51
N LEU A 33 34.29 14.73 6.15
CA LEU A 33 35.42 14.08 5.47
C LEU A 33 35.23 12.57 5.25
N PHE A 34 34.22 11.95 5.88
CA PHE A 34 33.99 10.50 5.85
C PHE A 34 32.59 10.18 5.30
N THR A 35 32.29 10.69 4.11
CA THR A 35 31.04 10.41 3.39
C THR A 35 31.26 9.38 2.29
N THR A 36 30.33 8.42 2.16
CA THR A 36 30.31 7.45 1.06
C THR A 36 29.16 7.76 0.10
N THR A 37 29.22 7.25 -1.14
CA THR A 37 28.12 7.36 -2.11
C THR A 37 26.84 6.67 -1.62
N SER A 38 26.98 5.58 -0.85
CA SER A 38 25.84 4.93 -0.20
C SER A 38 25.17 5.80 0.86
N SER A 39 25.91 6.76 1.42
CA SER A 39 25.38 7.68 2.41
C SER A 39 24.49 8.75 1.82
N ASP A 40 24.53 8.97 0.50
CA ASP A 40 23.70 9.99 -0.14
C ASP A 40 22.21 9.60 -0.18
N TYR A 41 21.91 8.30 -0.13
CA TYR A 41 20.55 7.81 0.00
C TYR A 41 19.96 8.16 1.37
N GLY A 42 18.73 8.69 1.37
CA GLY A 42 17.99 9.02 2.60
C GLY A 42 18.40 10.33 3.29
N LYS A 43 19.37 11.09 2.74
CA LYS A 43 19.71 12.44 3.22
C LYS A 43 18.63 13.48 2.90
N ILE A 44 17.92 13.30 1.78
CA ILE A 44 16.94 14.25 1.27
C ILE A 44 15.58 13.97 1.91
N VAL A 45 15.04 14.98 2.59
CA VAL A 45 13.68 14.94 3.13
C VAL A 45 12.70 15.18 1.97
N PRO A 46 11.76 14.25 1.71
CA PRO A 46 10.79 14.43 0.65
C PRO A 46 9.77 15.52 1.03
N THR A 47 9.39 16.30 0.03
CA THR A 47 8.45 17.42 0.15
C THR A 47 7.10 17.03 -0.47
N ALA A 48 6.03 17.77 -0.17
CA ALA A 48 4.70 17.58 -0.75
C ALA A 48 4.66 17.49 -2.30
N LYS A 49 5.66 18.06 -2.99
CA LYS A 49 5.79 17.99 -4.46
C LYS A 49 6.30 16.63 -4.96
N ASP A 50 7.05 15.91 -4.14
CA ASP A 50 7.60 14.58 -4.46
C ASP A 50 6.54 13.48 -4.26
N LEU A 51 5.45 13.82 -3.56
CA LEU A 51 4.34 12.92 -3.29
C LEU A 51 3.38 12.84 -4.49
N PRO A 52 2.88 11.63 -4.83
CA PRO A 52 1.89 11.48 -5.89
C PRO A 52 0.56 12.10 -5.46
N LYS A 53 -0.16 12.73 -6.39
CA LYS A 53 -1.49 13.33 -6.13
C LYS A 53 -2.56 12.29 -5.82
N GLN A 54 -2.40 11.07 -6.33
CA GLN A 54 -3.36 9.99 -6.16
C GLN A 54 -2.65 8.64 -6.12
N ARG A 55 -3.13 7.72 -5.29
CA ARG A 55 -2.60 6.36 -5.17
C ARG A 55 -3.72 5.36 -5.44
N PHE A 56 -3.59 4.58 -6.51
CA PHE A 56 -4.55 3.54 -6.87
C PHE A 56 -4.26 2.25 -6.08
N THR A 57 -4.69 2.20 -4.82
CA THR A 57 -4.60 0.97 -4.03
C THR A 57 -5.76 0.04 -4.32
N VAL A 58 -5.46 -1.23 -4.54
CA VAL A 58 -6.47 -2.30 -4.56
C VAL A 58 -6.41 -3.04 -3.23
N THR A 59 -7.55 -3.14 -2.54
CA THR A 59 -7.65 -3.91 -1.29
C THR A 59 -7.65 -5.40 -1.58
N LYS A 60 -6.77 -6.17 -0.93
CA LYS A 60 -6.70 -7.64 -1.05
C LYS A 60 -7.49 -8.40 0.02
N LYS A 61 -8.23 -7.69 0.88
CA LYS A 61 -8.96 -8.28 2.02
C LYS A 61 -9.82 -9.48 1.62
N PHE A 62 -10.59 -9.37 0.52
CA PHE A 62 -11.41 -10.47 0.03
C PHE A 62 -10.59 -11.73 -0.30
N SER A 63 -9.49 -11.57 -1.04
CA SER A 63 -8.60 -12.67 -1.38
C SER A 63 -7.90 -13.27 -0.16
N GLU A 64 -7.54 -12.45 0.83
CA GLU A 64 -6.96 -12.91 2.10
C GLU A 64 -7.96 -13.71 2.95
N HIS A 65 -9.25 -13.36 2.89
CA HIS A 65 -10.30 -14.17 3.53
C HIS A 65 -10.48 -15.51 2.81
N LEU A 66 -10.49 -15.51 1.47
CA LEU A 66 -10.63 -16.73 0.66
C LEU A 66 -9.42 -17.66 0.78
N SER A 67 -8.21 -17.12 0.93
CA SER A 67 -7.01 -17.95 1.10
C SER A 67 -7.02 -18.76 2.40
N LYS A 68 -7.69 -18.26 3.45
CA LYS A 68 -7.79 -18.97 4.74
C LYS A 68 -8.68 -20.21 4.65
N SER A 69 -9.70 -20.21 3.78
CA SER A 69 -10.60 -21.36 3.60
C SER A 69 -9.98 -22.51 2.80
N GLY A 70 -8.73 -22.38 2.34
CA GLY A 70 -8.04 -23.40 1.56
C GLY A 70 -8.65 -23.59 0.16
N PRO A 71 -8.13 -24.57 -0.62
CA PRO A 71 -8.68 -24.87 -1.93
C PRO A 71 -10.13 -25.39 -1.78
N TYR A 72 -11.03 -24.85 -2.59
CA TYR A 72 -12.41 -25.32 -2.65
C TYR A 72 -12.45 -26.84 -2.89
N ARG A 73 -13.17 -27.56 -2.01
CA ARG A 73 -13.47 -28.98 -2.21
C ARG A 73 -14.97 -29.17 -2.27
N ASN A 74 -15.42 -29.78 -3.36
CA ASN A 74 -16.80 -30.20 -3.49
C ASN A 74 -16.98 -31.50 -2.67
N CYS A 75 -17.38 -31.36 -1.40
CA CYS A 75 -17.62 -32.47 -0.48
C CYS A 75 -19.12 -32.80 -0.30
N SER A 76 -20.01 -32.30 -1.16
CA SER A 76 -21.45 -32.57 -1.06
C SER A 76 -21.82 -33.89 -1.74
N LEU A 77 -22.65 -34.70 -1.07
CA LEU A 77 -23.36 -35.82 -1.70
C LEU A 77 -24.47 -35.28 -2.60
N ASN A 78 -24.51 -35.73 -3.85
CA ASN A 78 -25.58 -35.39 -4.80
C ASN A 78 -26.87 -36.09 -4.35
N THR A 79 -27.71 -35.41 -3.56
CA THR A 79 -28.96 -35.97 -3.01
C THR A 79 -30.20 -35.65 -3.84
N LYS A 80 -30.04 -35.12 -5.05
CA LYS A 80 -31.17 -34.95 -5.98
C LYS A 80 -31.28 -36.19 -6.88
N GLN A 81 -32.22 -37.06 -6.55
CA GLN A 81 -32.84 -38.03 -7.46
C GLN A 81 -34.14 -37.45 -8.01
#